data_AF-A0A4Y7RRG0-F1
#
_entry.id   AF-A0A4Y7RRG0-F1
#
_cell.length_a   1.000
_cell.length_b   1.000
_cell.length_c   1.000
_cell.angle_alpha   90.00
_cell.angle_beta   90.00
_cell.angle_gamma   90.00
#
_symmetry.space_group_name_H-M   'P 1'
#
loop_
_entity.id
_entity.type
_entity.pdbx_description
1 polymer ?
#
loop_
_entity_poly.entity_id
_entity_poly.type
_entity_poly.pdbx_seq_one_letter_code
_entity_poly.pdbx_strand_id
1 'polypeptide(L)'
;MRKANFRFKYIEQNPELPLFCEKQRQTVISELVEKALAGCASEEEAIGLFLWRSKGPVDQNELMLFHALYLMHQSCRNTVVDSIAKALAILGMSEVKTALPDNELIKEAKLSYWKYFNEATSDLKLFLKNARAVGMKKSAFNFILNMANR
;
A
#
# COMPACT_ATOMS: atom_id res chain seq x y z
N MET A 1 -19.99 -16.82 -0.71
CA MET A 1 -18.66 -16.25 -1.04
C MET A 1 -18.40 -15.05 -0.14
N ARG A 2 -17.43 -15.15 0.80
CA ARG A 2 -17.13 -14.07 1.74
C ARG A 2 -16.32 -12.99 1.01
N LYS A 3 -16.86 -11.77 0.92
CA LYS A 3 -16.07 -10.59 0.55
C LYS A 3 -14.90 -10.51 1.51
N ALA A 4 -13.67 -10.58 1.01
CA ALA A 4 -12.48 -10.38 1.82
C ALA A 4 -12.51 -8.92 2.30
N ASN A 5 -13.04 -8.73 3.51
CA ASN A 5 -12.91 -7.50 4.28
C ASN A 5 -11.43 -7.36 4.63
N PHE A 6 -10.63 -6.79 3.73
CA PHE A 6 -9.31 -6.26 4.05
C PHE A 6 -9.48 -4.97 4.85
N ARG A 7 -10.19 -5.05 5.99
CA ARG A 7 -9.99 -4.09 7.07
C ARG A 7 -8.53 -4.27 7.47
N PHE A 8 -7.73 -3.24 7.21
CA PHE A 8 -6.33 -3.16 7.57
C PHE A 8 -6.18 -3.33 9.08
N LYS A 9 -6.09 -4.58 9.54
CA LYS A 9 -5.97 -4.99 10.95
C LYS A 9 -4.68 -4.49 11.61
N TYR A 10 -3.79 -3.85 10.86
CA TYR A 10 -2.52 -3.30 11.33
C TYR A 10 -2.60 -1.84 11.81
N ILE A 11 -3.70 -1.13 11.50
CA ILE A 11 -3.97 0.20 12.09
C ILE A 11 -4.32 0.07 13.59
N GLU A 12 -4.72 -1.12 14.05
CA GLU A 12 -5.09 -1.37 15.44
C GLU A 12 -3.90 -1.69 16.38
N GLN A 13 -2.68 -1.92 15.86
CA GLN A 13 -1.57 -2.46 16.66
C GLN A 13 -0.38 -1.51 16.87
N ASN A 14 -0.41 -0.29 16.33
CA ASN A 14 0.63 0.72 16.55
C ASN A 14 0.00 2.06 16.95
N PRO A 15 -0.16 2.35 18.25
CA PRO A 15 -0.68 3.63 18.73
C PRO A 15 0.29 4.81 18.51
N GLU A 16 1.50 4.56 18.01
CA GLU A 16 2.57 5.57 17.88
C GLU A 16 2.83 6.10 16.46
N LEU A 17 2.04 5.70 15.45
CA LEU A 17 1.93 6.55 14.27
C LEU A 17 1.05 7.73 14.70
N PRO A 18 1.53 8.98 14.77
CA PRO A 18 0.68 10.10 15.07
C PRO A 18 -0.34 10.16 13.94
N LEU A 19 -1.57 9.76 14.25
CA LEU A 19 -2.73 9.86 13.39
C LEU A 19 -2.94 11.34 13.12
N PHE A 20 -2.32 11.88 12.08
CA PHE A 20 -2.42 13.30 11.72
C PHE A 20 -3.83 13.71 11.24
N CYS A 21 -4.82 12.81 11.30
CA CYS A 21 -6.21 13.12 11.01
C CYS A 21 -7.13 12.28 11.90
N GLU A 22 -8.22 12.86 12.37
CA GLU A 22 -9.29 12.15 13.07
C GLU A 22 -9.73 10.90 12.29
N LYS A 23 -10.09 9.80 12.97
CA LYS A 23 -10.51 8.54 12.33
C LYS A 23 -11.56 8.72 11.22
N GLN A 24 -12.43 9.71 11.38
CA GLN A 24 -13.44 10.09 10.39
C GLN A 24 -12.80 10.61 9.09
N ARG A 25 -11.80 11.50 9.18
CA ARG A 25 -11.09 12.06 8.02
C ARG A 25 -10.33 10.98 7.24
N GLN A 26 -9.68 10.05 7.94
CA GLN A 26 -8.99 8.93 7.30
C GLN A 26 -9.95 8.01 6.52
N THR A 27 -11.17 7.84 7.03
CA THR A 27 -12.22 7.09 6.33
C THR A 27 -12.60 7.79 5.03
N VAL A 28 -12.82 9.11 5.08
CA VAL A 28 -13.13 9.92 3.89
C VAL A 28 -12.01 9.85 2.85
N ILE A 29 -10.75 10.01 3.27
CA ILE A 29 -9.57 9.88 2.39
C ILE A 29 -9.56 8.50 1.71
N SER A 30 -9.71 7.43 2.49
CA SER A 30 -9.67 6.05 1.98
C SER A 30 -10.78 5.79 0.96
N GLU A 31 -12.01 6.23 1.24
CA GLU A 31 -13.13 6.10 0.30
C GLU A 31 -12.89 6.87 -1.00
N LEU A 32 -12.27 8.04 -0.93
CA LEU A 32 -11.99 8.86 -2.11
C LEU A 32 -10.86 8.27 -2.94
N VAL A 33 -9.84 7.66 -2.32
CA VAL A 33 -8.82 6.89 -3.02
C VAL A 33 -9.46 5.72 -3.78
N GLU A 34 -10.32 4.95 -3.12
CA GLU A 34 -11.02 3.84 -3.77
C GLU A 34 -11.89 4.29 -4.94
N LYS A 35 -12.64 5.39 -4.78
CA LYS A 35 -13.47 5.99 -5.84
C LYS A 35 -12.63 6.46 -7.02
N ALA A 36 -11.51 7.16 -6.77
CA ALA A 36 -10.61 7.62 -7.82
C ALA A 36 -10.05 6.44 -8.63
N LEU A 37 -9.57 5.40 -7.94
CA LEU A 37 -9.00 4.22 -8.58
C LEU A 37 -10.05 3.38 -9.31
N ALA A 38 -11.29 3.31 -8.81
CA ALA A 38 -12.38 2.62 -9.50
C ALA A 38 -12.83 3.36 -10.77
N GLY A 39 -12.73 4.68 -10.76
CA GLY A 39 -13.00 5.52 -11.94
C GLY A 39 -11.83 5.62 -12.93
N CYS A 40 -10.72 4.91 -12.71
CA CYS A 40 -9.49 5.04 -13.50
C CYS A 40 -8.99 6.49 -13.65
N ALA A 41 -9.25 7.33 -12.64
CA ALA A 41 -8.83 8.73 -12.64
C ALA A 41 -7.29 8.80 -12.76
N SER A 42 -6.79 9.80 -13.47
CA SER A 42 -5.39 10.25 -13.42
C SER A 42 -5.03 10.80 -12.03
N GLU A 43 -3.73 11.06 -11.79
CA GLU A 43 -3.26 11.62 -10.52
C GLU A 43 -3.88 13.00 -10.28
N GLU A 44 -3.91 13.85 -11.31
CA GLU A 44 -4.50 15.19 -11.28
C GLU A 44 -6.02 15.14 -11.01
N GLU A 45 -6.74 14.24 -11.69
CA GLU A 45 -8.17 14.04 -11.46
C GLU A 45 -8.47 13.50 -10.07
N ALA A 46 -7.63 12.60 -9.55
CA ALA A 46 -7.77 12.07 -8.20
C ALA A 46 -7.59 13.17 -7.15
N ILE A 47 -6.58 14.02 -7.31
CA ILE A 47 -6.37 15.18 -6.44
C ILE A 47 -7.55 16.16 -6.53
N GLY A 48 -8.01 16.47 -7.75
CA GLY A 48 -9.19 17.32 -7.96
C GLY A 48 -10.44 16.76 -7.29
N LEU A 49 -10.67 15.45 -7.43
CA LEU A 49 -11.77 14.74 -6.78
C LEU A 49 -11.66 14.82 -5.25
N PHE A 50 -10.46 14.68 -4.70
CA PHE A 50 -10.22 14.77 -3.27
C PHE A 50 -10.55 16.16 -2.73
N LEU A 51 -10.01 17.21 -3.35
CA LEU A 51 -10.25 18.59 -2.95
C LEU A 51 -11.73 18.97 -3.08
N TRP A 52 -12.42 18.44 -4.09
CA TRP A 52 -13.85 18.68 -4.29
C TRP A 52 -14.74 17.95 -3.26
N ARG A 53 -14.42 16.70 -2.92
CA ARG A 53 -15.30 15.81 -2.14
C ARG A 53 -14.94 15.66 -0.66
N SER A 54 -13.85 16.28 -0.22
CA SER A 54 -13.35 16.20 1.16
C SER A 54 -14.27 16.85 2.21
N LYS A 55 -15.36 17.55 1.82
CA LYS A 55 -16.36 18.13 2.74
C LYS A 55 -15.74 18.92 3.91
N GLY A 56 -14.86 19.87 3.60
CA GLY A 56 -14.19 20.73 4.57
C GLY A 56 -12.84 21.23 4.04
N PRO A 57 -12.19 22.17 4.75
CA PRO A 57 -10.84 22.56 4.39
C PRO A 57 -9.92 21.34 4.43
N VAL A 58 -9.13 21.18 3.38
CA VAL A 58 -8.10 20.13 3.28
C VAL A 58 -6.78 20.76 3.69
N ASP A 59 -6.13 20.16 4.68
CA ASP A 59 -4.77 20.57 5.03
C ASP A 59 -3.71 19.85 4.16
N GLN A 60 -2.48 20.34 4.25
CA GLN A 60 -1.37 19.82 3.47
C GLN A 60 -1.06 18.35 3.78
N ASN A 61 -1.22 17.92 5.04
CA ASN A 61 -0.94 16.55 5.46
C ASN A 61 -1.99 15.58 4.91
N GLU A 62 -3.26 15.98 4.91
CA GLU A 62 -4.37 15.24 4.32
C GLU A 62 -4.18 15.06 2.82
N LEU A 63 -3.79 16.13 2.10
CA LEU A 63 -3.48 16.06 0.67
C LEU A 63 -2.30 15.12 0.39
N MET A 64 -1.23 15.22 1.17
CA MET A 64 -0.08 14.33 1.03
C MET A 64 -0.44 12.87 1.32
N LEU A 65 -1.24 12.62 2.36
CA LEU A 65 -1.69 11.27 2.71
C LEU A 65 -2.59 10.69 1.62
N PHE A 66 -3.57 11.45 1.13
CA PHE A 66 -4.42 11.05 0.02
C PHE A 66 -3.57 10.68 -1.20
N HIS A 67 -2.64 11.57 -1.56
CA HIS A 67 -1.81 11.38 -2.73
C HIS A 67 -0.90 10.14 -2.59
N ALA A 68 -0.25 9.96 -1.44
CA ALA A 68 0.58 8.79 -1.17
C ALA A 68 -0.24 7.48 -1.25
N LEU A 69 -1.43 7.45 -0.67
CA LEU A 69 -2.31 6.28 -0.73
C LEU A 69 -2.75 5.99 -2.17
N TYR A 70 -3.17 7.01 -2.91
CA TYR A 70 -3.57 6.85 -4.32
C TYR A 70 -2.42 6.25 -5.15
N LEU A 71 -1.21 6.82 -5.06
CA LEU A 71 -0.03 6.32 -5.78
C LEU A 71 0.34 4.88 -5.40
N MET A 72 0.32 4.57 -4.09
CA MET A 72 0.61 3.23 -3.59
C MET A 72 -0.39 2.22 -4.15
N HIS A 73 -1.68 2.52 -4.08
CA HIS A 73 -2.71 1.60 -4.53
C HIS A 73 -2.77 1.48 -6.06
N GLN A 74 -2.58 2.58 -6.80
CA GLN A 74 -2.49 2.57 -8.26
C GLN A 74 -1.30 1.69 -8.70
N SER A 75 -0.12 1.92 -8.13
CA SER A 75 1.06 1.12 -8.43
C SER A 75 0.86 -0.36 -8.07
N CYS A 76 0.25 -0.65 -6.92
CA CYS A 76 -0.09 -2.01 -6.53
C CYS A 76 -1.00 -2.72 -7.55
N ARG A 77 -2.00 -2.02 -8.12
CA ARG A 77 -2.90 -2.58 -9.15
C ARG A 77 -2.20 -2.78 -10.50
N ASN A 78 -1.29 -1.88 -10.85
CA ASN A 78 -0.61 -1.89 -12.16
C ASN A 78 0.64 -2.79 -12.19
N THR A 79 1.15 -3.21 -11.04
CA THR A 79 2.33 -4.08 -10.97
C THR A 79 1.97 -5.51 -11.29
N VAL A 80 2.40 -5.98 -12.47
CA VAL A 80 2.26 -7.38 -12.88
C VAL A 80 3.40 -8.22 -12.28
N VAL A 81 3.04 -9.20 -11.45
CA VAL A 81 3.97 -10.19 -10.89
C VAL A 81 3.56 -11.57 -11.41
N ASP A 82 4.40 -12.15 -12.25
CA ASP A 82 4.15 -13.37 -13.04
C ASP A 82 5.00 -14.57 -12.58
N SER A 83 5.97 -14.33 -11.69
CA SER A 83 6.96 -15.33 -11.27
C SER A 83 7.51 -15.01 -9.87
N ILE A 84 7.99 -16.05 -9.19
CA ILE A 84 8.65 -15.93 -7.88
C ILE A 84 9.90 -15.08 -8.00
N ALA A 85 10.72 -15.31 -9.04
CA ALA A 85 11.96 -14.56 -9.25
C ALA A 85 11.69 -13.04 -9.34
N LYS A 86 10.66 -12.64 -10.10
CA LYS A 86 10.23 -11.24 -10.19
C LYS A 86 9.71 -10.70 -8.85
N ALA A 87 8.94 -11.49 -8.12
CA ALA A 87 8.46 -11.10 -6.79
C ALA A 87 9.63 -10.85 -5.81
N LEU A 88 10.62 -11.74 -5.80
CA LEU A 88 11.82 -11.61 -4.98
C LEU A 88 12.66 -10.40 -5.38
N ALA A 89 12.86 -10.17 -6.68
CA ALA A 89 13.57 -9.01 -7.19
C ALA A 89 12.89 -7.69 -6.76
N ILE A 90 11.56 -7.60 -6.90
CA ILE A 90 10.81 -6.42 -6.45
C ILE A 90 10.93 -6.24 -4.93
N LEU A 91 10.91 -7.32 -4.14
CA LEU A 91 11.10 -7.26 -2.69
C LEU A 91 12.54 -6.89 -2.30
N GLY A 92 13.52 -7.01 -3.21
CA GLY A 92 14.94 -6.81 -2.91
C GLY A 92 15.54 -8.02 -2.19
N MET A 93 15.02 -9.21 -2.48
CA MET A 93 15.46 -10.49 -1.93
C MET A 93 16.35 -11.22 -2.95
N SER A 94 17.30 -12.02 -2.46
CA SER A 94 18.15 -12.86 -3.31
C SER A 94 17.32 -13.91 -4.05
N GLU A 95 17.61 -14.13 -5.33
CA GLU A 95 16.99 -15.18 -6.15
C GLU A 95 17.25 -16.58 -5.60
N VAL A 96 18.36 -16.79 -4.86
CA VAL A 96 18.66 -18.07 -4.22
C VAL A 96 17.56 -18.48 -3.23
N LYS A 97 16.75 -17.52 -2.74
CA LYS A 97 15.60 -17.80 -1.87
C LYS A 97 14.43 -18.48 -2.59
N THR A 98 14.44 -18.64 -3.92
CA THR A 98 13.42 -19.45 -4.63
C THR A 98 13.45 -20.92 -4.23
N ALA A 99 14.56 -21.42 -3.69
CA ALA A 99 14.71 -22.80 -3.25
C ALA A 99 14.20 -23.04 -1.81
N LEU A 100 13.77 -21.99 -1.11
CA LEU A 100 13.24 -22.13 0.25
C LEU A 100 11.88 -22.82 0.23
N PRO A 101 11.55 -23.63 1.25
CA PRO A 101 10.18 -24.08 1.49
C PRO A 101 9.23 -22.89 1.66
N ASP A 102 7.96 -23.05 1.26
CA ASP A 102 6.97 -21.96 1.21
C ASP A 102 6.82 -21.22 2.54
N ASN A 103 6.85 -21.92 3.67
CA ASN A 103 6.73 -21.31 5.00
C ASN A 103 7.89 -20.36 5.33
N GLU A 104 9.12 -20.73 4.98
CA GLU A 104 10.33 -19.92 5.15
C GLU A 104 10.35 -18.75 4.16
N LEU A 105 9.97 -19.00 2.91
CA LEU A 105 9.84 -17.97 1.88
C LEU A 105 8.85 -16.88 2.31
N ILE A 106 7.68 -17.25 2.84
CA ILE A 106 6.69 -16.31 3.37
C ILE A 106 7.25 -15.50 4.53
N LYS A 107 7.97 -16.14 5.45
CA LYS A 107 8.56 -15.46 6.61
C LYS A 107 9.56 -14.40 6.17
N GLU A 108 10.45 -14.75 5.25
CA GLU A 108 11.44 -13.84 4.69
C GLU A 108 10.78 -12.70 3.89
N ALA A 109 9.75 -13.00 3.10
CA ALA A 109 8.99 -12.00 2.36
C ALA A 109 8.26 -11.02 3.28
N LYS A 110 7.67 -11.51 4.39
CA LYS A 110 7.07 -10.66 5.43
C LYS A 110 8.11 -9.72 6.03
N LEU A 111 9.26 -10.24 6.45
CA LEU A 111 10.32 -9.44 7.05
C LEU A 111 10.82 -8.36 6.08
N SER A 112 11.10 -8.74 4.84
CA SER A 112 11.55 -7.82 3.79
C SER A 112 10.53 -6.72 3.51
N TYR A 113 9.26 -7.07 3.29
CA TYR A 113 8.20 -6.11 3.01
C TYR A 113 7.97 -5.16 4.18
N TRP A 114 7.80 -5.68 5.41
CA TRP A 114 7.48 -4.85 6.56
C TRP A 114 8.64 -3.95 6.98
N LYS A 115 9.89 -4.42 6.87
CA LYS A 115 11.07 -3.56 7.08
C LYS A 115 11.04 -2.37 6.13
N TYR A 116 10.91 -2.62 4.83
CA TYR A 116 10.86 -1.54 3.84
C TYR A 116 9.65 -0.62 4.05
N PHE A 117 8.47 -1.18 4.32
CA PHE A 117 7.25 -0.42 4.56
C PHE A 117 7.45 0.57 5.71
N ASN A 118 7.92 0.10 6.87
CA ASN A 118 8.12 0.93 8.05
C ASN A 118 9.15 2.06 7.80
N GLU A 119 10.25 1.76 7.10
CA GLU A 119 11.25 2.76 6.71
C GLU A 119 10.66 3.80 5.75
N ALA A 120 9.92 3.33 4.73
CA ALA A 120 9.34 4.14 3.67
C ALA A 120 8.13 4.98 4.12
N THR A 121 7.43 4.60 5.19
CA THR A 121 6.23 5.27 5.70
C THR A 121 6.41 5.90 7.08
N SER A 122 7.65 6.14 7.50
CA SER A 122 7.97 6.71 8.82
C SER A 122 7.49 8.17 8.97
N ASP A 123 7.35 8.92 7.88
CA ASP A 123 6.65 10.20 7.83
C ASP A 123 5.93 10.39 6.48
N LEU A 124 5.06 11.41 6.37
CA LEU A 124 4.25 11.66 5.17
C LEU A 124 5.06 12.03 3.93
N LYS A 125 6.18 12.76 4.07
CA LYS A 125 7.05 13.11 2.93
C LYS A 125 7.74 11.87 2.41
N LEU A 126 8.27 11.03 3.31
CA LEU A 126 8.86 9.75 2.94
C LEU A 126 7.81 8.82 2.33
N PHE A 127 6.60 8.76 2.90
CA PHE A 127 5.54 7.93 2.34
C PHE A 127 5.18 8.38 0.93
N LEU A 128 4.94 9.67 0.70
CA LEU A 128 4.63 10.19 -0.62
C LEU A 128 5.75 9.90 -1.63
N LYS A 129 7.01 10.14 -1.23
CA LYS A 129 8.19 9.87 -2.06
C LYS A 129 8.30 8.40 -2.47
N ASN A 130 7.97 7.48 -1.56
CA ASN A 130 8.13 6.04 -1.76
C ASN A 130 6.84 5.30 -2.14
N ALA A 131 5.71 6.00 -2.24
CA ALA A 131 4.39 5.40 -2.37
C ALA A 131 4.29 4.35 -3.49
N ARG A 132 4.80 4.67 -4.68
CA ARG A 132 4.83 3.74 -5.82
C ARG A 132 5.65 2.49 -5.50
N ALA A 133 6.83 2.64 -4.93
CA ALA A 133 7.69 1.51 -4.55
C ALA A 133 7.04 0.62 -3.47
N VAL A 134 6.36 1.22 -2.50
CA VAL A 134 5.55 0.48 -1.53
C VAL A 134 4.45 -0.31 -2.23
N GLY A 135 3.76 0.30 -3.20
CA GLY A 135 2.73 -0.36 -4.02
C GLY A 135 3.26 -1.57 -4.79
N MET A 136 4.38 -1.42 -5.49
CA MET A 136 5.04 -2.51 -6.21
C MET A 136 5.42 -3.66 -5.27
N LYS A 137 6.07 -3.35 -4.14
CA LYS A 137 6.47 -4.35 -3.14
C LYS A 137 5.29 -5.05 -2.50
N LYS A 138 4.16 -4.34 -2.30
CA LYS A 138 2.92 -4.93 -1.82
C LYS A 138 2.34 -5.93 -2.82
N SER A 139 2.38 -5.63 -4.12
CA SER A 139 1.95 -6.57 -5.16
C SER A 139 2.82 -7.84 -5.15
N ALA A 140 4.14 -7.69 -5.10
CA ALA A 140 5.08 -8.82 -4.98
C ALA A 140 4.87 -9.65 -3.72
N PHE A 141 4.66 -9.00 -2.58
CA PHE A 141 4.35 -9.67 -1.32
C PHE A 141 3.04 -10.47 -1.40
N ASN A 142 1.98 -9.87 -1.95
CA ASN A 142 0.69 -10.55 -2.14
C ASN A 142 0.80 -11.76 -3.08
N PHE A 143 1.64 -11.67 -4.12
CA PHE A 143 1.91 -12.80 -5.01
C PHE A 143 2.48 -14.00 -4.23
N ILE A 144 3.52 -13.78 -3.41
CA ILE A 144 4.13 -14.83 -2.58
C ILE A 144 3.11 -15.43 -1.61
N LEU A 145 2.29 -14.60 -0.95
CA LEU A 145 1.24 -15.09 -0.04
C LEU A 145 0.17 -15.93 -0.76
N ASN A 146 -0.21 -15.55 -1.98
CA ASN A 146 -1.25 -16.24 -2.74
C ASN A 146 -0.79 -17.59 -3.30
N MET A 147 0.52 -17.77 -3.55
CA MET A 147 1.03 -19.08 -3.95
C MET A 147 0.93 -20.11 -2.84
N ALA A 148 1.29 -19.74 -1.61
CA ALA A 148 1.35 -20.67 -0.47
C ALA A 148 -0.03 -21.13 0.05
N ASN A 149 -1.11 -20.59 -0.51
CA ASN A 149 -2.48 -21.01 -0.22
C ASN A 149 -3.09 -21.87 -1.34
N ARG A 150 -2.28 -22.29 -2.32
CA ARG A 150 -2.65 -23.26 -3.37
C ARG A 150 -2.18 -24.64 -2.98
#